data_AF-A0AAD1S560-F1
#
_entry.id   AF-A0AAD1S560-F1
#
_cell.length_a   1.000
_cell.length_b   1.000
_cell.length_c   1.000
_cell.angle_alpha   90.00
_cell.angle_beta   90.00
_cell.angle_gamma   90.00
#
_symmetry.space_group_name_H-M   'P 1'
#
loop_
_entity.id
_entity.type
_entity.pdbx_description
1 polymer ?
#
loop_
_entity_poly.entity_id
_entity_poly.type
_entity_poly.pdbx_seq_one_letter_code
_entity_poly.pdbx_strand_id
1 'polypeptide(L)'
;SDNLQIRGQPKDQISLQISLQIRSGTAMGTACAPSYANLYLGWWEENILPAITKDQYDTCIYSWHRYIDDILVFWLGSVDKFQKLVRDLNNNTIGLQLTHVIDSEHLVFLDLNITVLEDGKVETELFRKDTATNSLLNWTSYHPVKLKSGIPFGQYLRARRNCSTETSFQREANKLRTMFKQKGYPNRILKRAYQRALLINRSESLRSSRPKSETKITRCVGTYDLYWDKVQKIMTHNWPILQHDIDLADNIGNFPQIT
;
A
#
# COMPACT_ATOMS: atom_id res chain seq x y z
N SER A 1 -12.02 5.60 -1.20
CA SER A 1 -12.45 5.40 0.19
C SER A 1 -12.48 6.74 0.90
N ASP A 2 -13.42 7.60 0.50
CA ASP A 2 -13.65 8.88 1.18
C ASP A 2 -14.99 8.77 1.89
N ASN A 3 -14.94 8.90 3.22
CA ASN A 3 -16.07 8.90 4.14
C ASN A 3 -16.94 7.64 4.09
N LEU A 4 -16.40 6.53 4.62
CA LEU A 4 -17.25 5.51 5.25
C LEU A 4 -17.85 6.15 6.52
N GLN A 5 -18.87 6.98 6.34
CA GLN A 5 -19.72 7.40 7.43
C GLN A 5 -20.72 6.26 7.65
N ILE A 6 -20.41 5.40 8.62
CA ILE A 6 -21.26 4.27 9.01
C ILE A 6 -22.49 4.87 9.70
N ARG A 7 -23.55 5.13 8.94
CA ARG A 7 -24.78 5.73 9.47
C ARG A 7 -25.57 4.69 10.28
N GLY A 8 -25.75 5.01 11.55
CA GLY A 8 -26.86 4.54 12.38
C GLY A 8 -26.64 3.19 13.05
N GLN A 9 -26.23 3.25 14.33
CA GLN A 9 -26.61 2.40 15.49
C GLN A 9 -25.41 2.40 16.47
N PRO A 10 -25.51 3.06 17.63
CA PRO A 10 -24.43 3.10 18.61
C PRO A 10 -24.53 1.88 19.53
N LYS A 11 -23.53 0.99 19.50
CA LYS A 11 -22.88 0.33 20.66
C LYS A 11 -22.27 -1.06 20.41
N ASP A 12 -22.60 -1.76 19.31
CA ASP A 12 -22.17 -3.17 19.15
C ASP A 12 -21.37 -3.45 17.86
N GLN A 13 -20.60 -2.47 17.36
CA GLN A 13 -19.77 -2.68 16.17
C GLN A 13 -18.38 -3.16 16.59
N ILE A 14 -18.00 -4.34 16.10
CA ILE A 14 -16.71 -4.96 16.38
C ILE A 14 -15.89 -4.90 15.10
N SER A 15 -14.74 -4.24 15.17
CA SER A 15 -13.77 -4.30 14.08
C SER A 15 -12.98 -5.60 14.19
N LEU A 16 -12.86 -6.33 13.09
CA LEU A 16 -12.28 -7.67 13.13
C LEU A 16 -11.17 -7.77 12.11
N GLN A 17 -10.02 -8.22 12.57
CA GLN A 17 -8.92 -8.59 11.69
C GLN A 17 -8.86 -10.09 11.59
N ILE A 18 -8.85 -10.58 10.36
CA ILE A 18 -8.65 -11.99 10.07
C ILE A 18 -7.34 -12.11 9.32
N SER A 19 -6.39 -12.80 9.91
CA SER A 19 -5.14 -13.13 9.24
C SER A 19 -5.23 -14.57 8.75
N LEU A 20 -5.03 -14.78 7.46
CA LEU A 20 -5.06 -16.11 6.89
C LEU A 20 -3.72 -16.82 7.14
N GLN A 21 -3.77 -18.08 7.56
CA GLN A 21 -2.63 -18.97 7.60
C GLN A 21 -2.87 -20.17 6.67
N ILE A 22 -2.15 -20.19 5.55
CA ILE A 22 -2.22 -21.31 4.59
C ILE A 22 -1.32 -22.45 5.06
N ARG A 23 -1.85 -23.66 5.25
CA ARG A 23 -1.09 -24.84 5.74
C ARG A 23 -0.27 -25.55 4.67
N SER A 24 -0.57 -25.34 3.38
CA SER A 24 0.21 -25.86 2.26
C SER A 24 0.11 -24.85 1.12
N GLY A 25 1.15 -24.03 0.96
CA GLY A 25 1.15 -22.89 0.07
C GLY A 25 2.35 -22.86 -0.87
N THR A 26 2.29 -21.97 -1.85
CA THR A 26 3.41 -21.66 -2.74
C THR A 26 4.59 -21.10 -1.94
N ALA A 27 5.82 -21.47 -2.31
CA ALA A 27 7.02 -20.95 -1.66
C ALA A 27 7.04 -19.41 -1.67
N MET A 28 7.22 -18.82 -0.48
CA MET A 28 7.32 -17.37 -0.31
C MET A 28 8.53 -16.83 -1.08
N GLY A 29 8.36 -15.69 -1.75
CA GLY A 29 9.44 -15.02 -2.50
C GLY A 29 9.51 -15.37 -3.98
N THR A 30 8.69 -16.30 -4.47
CA THR A 30 8.53 -16.51 -5.91
C THR A 30 7.69 -15.40 -6.55
N ALA A 31 8.09 -14.95 -7.74
CA ALA A 31 7.43 -13.83 -8.43
C ALA A 31 5.94 -14.08 -8.73
N CYS A 32 5.56 -15.35 -8.90
CA CYS A 32 4.19 -15.76 -9.18
C CYS A 32 3.32 -16.00 -7.93
N ALA A 33 3.91 -16.11 -6.73
CA ALA A 33 3.17 -16.40 -5.51
C ALA A 33 2.00 -15.43 -5.23
N PRO A 34 2.14 -14.10 -5.37
CA PRO A 34 1.03 -13.18 -5.13
C PRO A 34 -0.14 -13.39 -6.10
N SER A 35 0.15 -13.69 -7.37
CA SER A 35 -0.87 -13.97 -8.38
C SER A 35 -1.62 -15.26 -8.08
N TYR A 36 -0.91 -16.33 -7.70
CA TYR A 36 -1.53 -17.58 -7.28
C TYR A 36 -2.38 -17.41 -6.02
N ALA A 37 -1.88 -16.71 -5.01
CA ALA A 37 -2.65 -16.42 -3.79
C ALA A 37 -3.94 -15.65 -4.11
N ASN A 38 -3.85 -14.63 -4.95
CA ASN A 38 -5.02 -13.85 -5.36
C ASN A 38 -6.04 -14.67 -6.16
N LEU A 39 -5.58 -15.52 -7.08
CA LEU A 39 -6.47 -16.38 -7.87
C LEU A 39 -7.18 -17.40 -6.98
N TYR A 40 -6.42 -18.06 -6.11
CA TYR A 40 -6.94 -19.09 -5.21
C TYR A 40 -7.94 -18.51 -4.21
N LEU A 41 -7.59 -17.40 -3.55
CA LEU A 41 -8.48 -16.74 -2.59
C LEU A 41 -9.67 -16.07 -3.28
N GLY A 42 -9.50 -15.56 -4.50
CA GLY A 42 -10.62 -15.04 -5.29
C GLY A 42 -11.64 -16.14 -5.63
N TRP A 43 -11.17 -17.31 -6.08
CA TRP A 43 -12.03 -18.47 -6.30
C TRP A 43 -12.75 -18.90 -5.01
N TRP A 44 -12.05 -18.92 -3.88
CA TRP A 44 -12.63 -19.25 -2.58
C TRP A 44 -13.70 -18.24 -2.12
N GLU A 45 -13.43 -16.94 -2.29
CA GLU A 45 -14.37 -15.84 -1.97
C GLU A 45 -15.62 -15.87 -2.85
N GLU A 46 -15.52 -16.36 -4.08
CA GLU A 46 -16.66 -16.43 -5.02
C GLU A 46 -17.50 -17.70 -4.81
N ASN A 47 -16.88 -18.83 -4.48
CA ASN A 47 -17.55 -20.13 -4.49
C ASN A 47 -17.87 -20.69 -3.10
N ILE A 48 -17.02 -20.43 -2.10
CA ILE A 48 -17.14 -21.04 -0.76
C ILE A 48 -17.69 -20.05 0.26
N LEU A 49 -17.16 -18.83 0.27
CA LEU A 49 -17.57 -17.81 1.23
C LEU A 49 -19.11 -17.56 1.19
N PRO A 50 -19.75 -17.35 0.03
CA PRO A 50 -21.18 -17.08 -0.03
C PRO A 50 -22.02 -18.28 0.39
N ALA A 51 -21.57 -19.50 0.11
CA ALA A 51 -22.27 -20.72 0.51
C ALA A 51 -22.37 -20.86 2.04
N ILE A 52 -21.40 -20.32 2.78
CA ILE A 52 -21.37 -20.34 4.25
C ILE A 52 -22.06 -19.09 4.83
N THR A 53 -21.92 -17.91 4.21
CA THR A 53 -22.38 -16.65 4.79
C THR A 53 -23.83 -16.28 4.50
N LYS A 54 -24.37 -16.66 3.34
CA LYS A 54 -25.61 -16.11 2.76
C LYS A 54 -26.85 -16.18 3.66
N ASP A 55 -26.98 -17.21 4.50
CA ASP A 55 -28.18 -17.38 5.33
C ASP A 55 -28.00 -16.88 6.78
N GLN A 56 -26.88 -17.23 7.43
CA GLN A 56 -26.70 -17.00 8.88
C GLN A 56 -25.91 -15.73 9.22
N TYR A 57 -25.09 -15.23 8.28
CA TYR A 57 -24.04 -14.26 8.59
C TYR A 57 -24.06 -13.02 7.68
N ASP A 58 -24.84 -13.02 6.60
CA ASP A 58 -24.86 -11.92 5.61
C ASP A 58 -25.20 -10.56 6.24
N THR A 59 -26.17 -10.54 7.16
CA THR A 59 -26.55 -9.33 7.91
C THR A 59 -25.53 -8.88 8.94
N CYS A 60 -24.56 -9.73 9.28
CA CYS A 60 -23.52 -9.45 10.27
C CYS A 60 -22.24 -8.88 9.63
N ILE A 61 -22.02 -9.09 8.33
CA ILE A 61 -20.83 -8.59 7.62
C ILE A 61 -21.13 -7.18 7.09
N TYR A 62 -20.56 -6.15 7.72
CA TYR A 62 -20.70 -4.78 7.21
C TYR A 62 -19.84 -4.56 5.97
N SER A 63 -18.59 -5.01 6.01
CA SER A 63 -17.70 -4.97 4.86
C SER A 63 -16.57 -5.99 4.97
N TRP A 64 -16.14 -6.48 3.81
CA TRP A 64 -15.09 -7.47 3.64
C TRP A 64 -14.01 -6.89 2.73
N HIS A 65 -12.78 -6.81 3.22
CA HIS A 65 -11.64 -6.26 2.50
C HIS A 65 -10.47 -7.23 2.54
N ARG A 66 -9.93 -7.58 1.37
CA ARG A 66 -8.77 -8.47 1.26
C ARG A 66 -7.59 -7.78 0.62
N TYR A 67 -6.41 -8.00 1.17
CA TYR A 67 -5.12 -7.65 0.57
C TYR A 67 -4.22 -8.87 0.54
N ILE A 68 -4.09 -9.50 -0.63
CA ILE A 68 -3.40 -10.79 -0.81
C ILE A 68 -4.01 -11.82 0.16
N ASP A 69 -3.33 -12.14 1.25
CA ASP A 69 -3.68 -13.11 2.30
C ASP A 69 -4.25 -12.46 3.57
N ASP A 70 -4.09 -11.14 3.76
CA ASP A 70 -4.66 -10.43 4.90
C ASP A 70 -6.11 -10.01 4.64
N ILE A 71 -7.00 -10.24 5.62
CA ILE A 71 -8.43 -9.92 5.52
C ILE A 71 -8.84 -8.99 6.67
N LEU A 72 -9.54 -7.92 6.33
CA LEU A 72 -10.16 -6.99 7.26
C LEU A 72 -11.67 -7.09 7.11
N VAL A 73 -12.36 -7.33 8.23
CA VAL A 73 -13.82 -7.47 8.27
C VAL A 73 -14.38 -6.49 9.28
N PHE A 74 -15.34 -5.67 8.87
CA PHE A 74 -16.16 -4.93 9.81
C PHE A 74 -17.43 -5.72 10.10
N TRP A 75 -17.71 -5.96 11.38
CA TRP A 75 -18.73 -6.91 11.80
C TRP A 75 -19.73 -6.28 12.77
N LEU A 76 -21.01 -6.57 12.52
CA LEU A 76 -22.16 -6.05 13.27
C LEU A 76 -22.80 -7.10 14.18
N GLY A 77 -22.36 -8.35 14.11
CA GLY A 77 -22.87 -9.44 14.95
C GLY A 77 -22.15 -9.58 16.28
N SER A 78 -22.55 -10.55 17.09
CA SER A 78 -21.81 -10.88 18.32
C SER A 78 -20.46 -11.55 18.03
N VAL A 79 -19.53 -11.46 18.99
CA VAL A 79 -18.24 -12.17 18.95
C VAL A 79 -18.44 -13.68 18.78
N ASP A 80 -19.40 -14.27 19.47
CA ASP A 80 -19.68 -15.71 19.40
C ASP A 80 -20.11 -16.15 17.99
N LYS A 81 -20.95 -15.34 17.33
CA LYS A 81 -21.37 -15.60 15.94
C LYS A 81 -20.19 -15.51 15.00
N PHE A 82 -19.29 -14.55 15.21
CA PHE A 82 -18.08 -14.44 14.41
C PHE A 82 -17.13 -15.62 14.61
N GLN A 83 -16.88 -16.03 15.86
CA GLN A 83 -16.07 -17.22 16.15
C GLN A 83 -16.70 -18.49 15.58
N LYS A 84 -18.03 -18.56 15.51
CA LYS A 84 -18.73 -19.63 14.81
C LYS A 84 -18.46 -19.57 13.30
N LEU A 85 -18.60 -18.40 12.66
CA LEU A 85 -18.26 -18.21 11.26
C LEU A 85 -16.81 -18.66 10.96
N VAL A 86 -15.84 -18.24 11.76
CA VAL A 86 -14.44 -18.65 11.56
C VAL A 86 -14.25 -20.16 11.71
N ARG A 87 -14.96 -20.80 12.67
CA ARG A 87 -14.96 -22.27 12.80
C ARG A 87 -15.56 -22.96 11.59
N ASP A 88 -16.68 -22.46 11.08
CA ASP A 88 -17.35 -22.99 9.89
C ASP A 88 -16.46 -22.86 8.65
N LEU A 89 -15.80 -21.70 8.48
CA LEU A 89 -14.86 -21.46 7.39
C LEU A 89 -13.60 -22.33 7.52
N ASN A 90 -13.12 -22.61 8.73
CA ASN A 90 -11.98 -23.49 9.00
C ASN A 90 -12.32 -24.98 8.82
N ASN A 91 -13.59 -25.34 8.82
CA ASN A 91 -14.05 -26.70 8.56
C ASN A 91 -14.13 -26.95 7.05
N ASN A 92 -12.96 -26.98 6.39
CA ASN A 92 -12.85 -27.15 4.95
C ASN A 92 -11.82 -28.23 4.58
N THR A 93 -11.96 -28.79 3.37
CA THR A 93 -11.03 -29.77 2.80
C THR A 93 -9.91 -29.13 1.98
N ILE A 94 -9.92 -27.81 1.82
CA ILE A 94 -9.04 -27.04 0.93
C ILE A 94 -7.74 -26.59 1.61
N GLY A 95 -7.48 -27.02 2.85
CA GLY A 95 -6.24 -26.74 3.57
C GLY A 95 -6.04 -25.28 3.99
N LEU A 96 -7.13 -24.50 4.01
CA LEU A 96 -7.15 -23.09 4.42
C LEU A 96 -7.42 -22.99 5.93
N GLN A 97 -6.60 -22.26 6.67
CA GLN A 97 -6.84 -21.98 8.08
C GLN A 97 -6.86 -20.47 8.32
N LEU A 98 -7.97 -19.95 8.80
CA LEU A 98 -8.14 -18.58 9.24
C LEU A 98 -7.74 -18.47 10.71
N THR A 99 -6.89 -17.50 11.00
CA THR A 99 -6.62 -17.00 12.35
C THR A 99 -7.22 -15.60 12.47
N HIS A 100 -7.57 -15.16 13.66
CA HIS A 100 -8.25 -13.89 13.81
C HIS A 100 -7.85 -13.18 15.10
N VAL A 101 -7.95 -11.85 15.05
CA VAL A 101 -7.79 -10.92 16.16
C VAL A 101 -9.06 -10.07 16.20
N ILE A 102 -9.66 -9.99 17.37
CA ILE A 102 -10.93 -9.29 17.60
C ILE A 102 -10.64 -8.04 18.42
N ASP A 103 -10.98 -6.86 17.91
CA ASP A 103 -10.85 -5.62 18.67
C ASP A 103 -11.92 -4.59 18.24
N SER A 104 -12.75 -4.15 19.18
CA SER A 104 -13.81 -3.19 18.88
C SER A 104 -13.30 -1.78 18.58
N GLU A 105 -12.13 -1.40 19.09
CA GLU A 105 -11.65 -0.02 19.11
C GLU A 105 -10.36 0.18 18.30
N HIS A 106 -9.40 -0.74 18.40
CA HIS A 106 -8.05 -0.56 17.88
C HIS A 106 -7.54 -1.79 17.12
N LEU A 107 -7.27 -1.64 15.83
CA LEU A 107 -6.90 -2.75 14.97
C LEU A 107 -5.73 -2.42 14.05
N VAL A 108 -4.74 -3.32 13.98
CA VAL A 108 -3.53 -3.11 13.19
C VAL A 108 -3.58 -3.91 11.90
N PHE A 109 -3.97 -3.27 10.79
CA PHE A 109 -4.07 -3.91 9.48
C PHE A 109 -2.99 -3.39 8.52
N LEU A 110 -2.09 -4.26 8.07
CA LEU A 110 -0.93 -3.90 7.22
C LEU A 110 -0.08 -2.77 7.87
N ASP A 111 0.06 -1.64 7.17
CA ASP A 111 0.74 -0.43 7.65
C ASP A 111 -0.21 0.58 8.31
N LEU A 112 -1.42 0.16 8.68
CA LEU A 112 -2.45 1.02 9.25
C LEU A 112 -2.76 0.63 10.69
N ASN A 113 -2.88 1.64 11.54
CA ASN A 113 -3.58 1.53 12.81
C ASN A 113 -4.98 2.12 12.59
N ILE A 114 -6.00 1.29 12.76
CA ILE A 114 -7.39 1.62 12.53
C ILE A 114 -8.03 1.82 13.90
N THR A 115 -8.60 2.99 14.13
CA THR A 115 -9.34 3.30 15.36
C THR A 115 -10.80 3.56 15.01
N VAL A 116 -11.72 2.88 15.68
CA VAL A 116 -13.16 3.18 15.57
C VAL A 116 -13.56 4.08 16.73
N LEU A 117 -14.06 5.26 16.39
CA LEU A 117 -14.52 6.25 17.36
C LEU A 117 -15.93 5.92 17.86
N GLU A 118 -16.30 6.50 19.00
CA GLU A 118 -17.65 6.34 19.60
C GLU A 118 -18.79 6.76 18.66
N ASP A 119 -18.53 7.69 17.72
CA ASP A 119 -19.51 8.14 16.72
C ASP A 119 -19.57 7.23 15.48
N GLY A 120 -18.88 6.10 15.49
CA GLY A 120 -18.81 5.12 14.41
C GLY A 120 -17.90 5.54 13.25
N LYS A 121 -17.16 6.66 13.37
CA LYS A 121 -16.16 7.02 12.36
C LYS A 121 -14.90 6.20 12.52
N VAL A 122 -14.32 5.84 11.38
CA VAL A 122 -13.03 5.15 11.33
C VAL A 122 -11.92 6.15 11.08
N GLU A 123 -10.99 6.24 12.03
CA GLU A 123 -9.73 6.94 11.88
C GLU A 123 -8.61 5.97 11.53
N THR A 124 -7.68 6.43 10.71
CA THR A 124 -6.52 5.63 10.30
C THR A 124 -5.26 6.42 10.56
N GLU A 125 -4.27 5.78 11.15
CA GLU A 125 -2.92 6.30 11.35
C GLU A 125 -1.89 5.33 10.74
N LEU A 126 -0.67 5.79 10.52
CA LEU A 126 0.41 4.93 10.04
C LEU A 126 0.91 4.03 11.20
N PHE A 127 0.85 2.72 11.03
CA PHE A 127 1.43 1.77 11.98
C PHE A 127 2.91 1.51 11.66
N ARG A 128 3.73 1.41 12.72
CA ARG A 128 5.11 0.92 12.63
C ARG A 128 5.35 -0.06 13.76
N LYS A 129 5.90 -1.22 13.43
CA LYS A 129 6.37 -2.18 14.42
C LYS A 129 7.47 -1.55 15.28
N ASP A 130 7.55 -1.90 16.56
CA ASP A 130 8.60 -1.41 17.46
C ASP A 130 10.00 -1.81 17.00
N THR A 131 10.10 -2.92 16.29
CA THR A 131 11.35 -3.40 15.67
C THR A 131 11.70 -2.70 14.36
N ALA A 132 10.85 -1.78 13.86
CA ALA A 132 11.10 -1.05 12.63
C ALA A 132 12.27 -0.07 12.83
N THR A 133 13.43 -0.43 12.29
CA THR A 133 14.59 0.45 12.27
C THR A 133 14.44 1.54 11.21
N ASN A 134 15.21 2.63 11.35
CA ASN A 134 15.27 3.68 10.33
C ASN A 134 16.01 3.15 9.08
N SER A 135 15.29 2.44 8.21
CA SER A 135 15.76 1.86 6.94
C SER A 135 15.85 2.87 5.80
N LEU A 136 15.65 4.17 6.08
CA LEU A 136 15.73 5.21 5.06
C LEU A 136 17.15 5.32 4.49
N LEU A 137 17.21 5.55 3.17
CA LEU A 137 18.44 5.70 2.42
C LEU A 137 19.26 6.90 2.92
N ASN A 138 20.57 6.75 3.14
CA ASN A 138 21.43 7.85 3.58
C ASN A 138 21.63 8.92 2.48
N TRP A 139 21.63 10.20 2.85
CA TRP A 139 21.87 11.32 1.94
C TRP A 139 23.23 11.24 1.24
N THR A 140 24.27 10.75 1.91
CA THR A 140 25.63 10.63 1.36
C THR A 140 25.83 9.39 0.48
N SER A 141 24.81 8.55 0.32
CA SER A 141 24.89 7.41 -0.59
C SER A 141 25.07 7.84 -2.05
N TYR A 142 25.67 6.97 -2.86
CA TYR A 142 25.98 7.20 -4.28
C TYR A 142 24.76 7.20 -5.23
N HIS A 143 23.54 7.26 -4.68
CA HIS A 143 22.32 7.35 -5.48
C HIS A 143 22.16 8.76 -6.07
N PRO A 144 21.47 8.91 -7.22
CA PRO A 144 21.22 10.21 -7.81
C PRO A 144 20.50 11.17 -6.87
N VAL A 145 20.90 12.44 -6.90
CA VAL A 145 20.31 13.49 -6.05
C VAL A 145 18.80 13.63 -6.30
N LYS A 146 18.35 13.48 -7.55
CA LYS A 146 16.93 13.51 -7.91
C LYS A 146 16.13 12.41 -7.19
N LEU A 147 16.66 11.19 -7.16
CA LEU A 147 16.03 10.05 -6.48
C LEU A 147 15.98 10.30 -4.97
N LYS A 148 17.11 10.63 -4.35
CA LYS A 148 17.19 10.93 -2.91
C LYS A 148 16.23 12.06 -2.53
N SER A 149 16.15 13.13 -3.32
CA SER A 149 15.25 14.25 -3.08
C SER A 149 13.76 13.89 -3.22
N GLY A 150 13.44 12.84 -3.99
CA GLY A 150 12.08 12.34 -4.17
C GLY A 150 11.59 11.46 -3.01
N ILE A 151 12.50 10.77 -2.31
CA ILE A 151 12.14 9.83 -1.22
C ILE A 151 11.34 10.53 -0.10
N PRO A 152 11.76 11.68 0.46
CA PRO A 152 10.98 12.36 1.49
C PRO A 152 9.56 12.70 1.04
N PHE A 153 9.40 13.17 -0.20
CA PHE A 153 8.09 13.51 -0.74
C PHE A 153 7.19 12.27 -0.84
N GLY A 154 7.72 11.14 -1.32
CA GLY A 154 6.99 9.88 -1.37
C GLY A 154 6.54 9.39 0.00
N GLN A 155 7.39 9.51 1.03
CA GLN A 155 7.04 9.11 2.39
C GLN A 155 6.01 10.04 3.04
N TYR A 156 6.13 11.37 2.84
CA TYR A 156 5.09 12.30 3.28
C TYR A 156 3.76 12.06 2.58
N LEU A 157 3.78 11.75 1.29
CA LEU A 157 2.58 11.37 0.54
C LEU A 157 1.94 10.09 1.06
N ARG A 158 2.75 9.09 1.43
CA ARG A 158 2.24 7.87 2.07
C ARG A 158 1.57 8.19 3.40
N ALA A 159 2.23 8.98 4.26
CA ALA A 159 1.61 9.44 5.51
C ALA A 159 0.31 10.21 5.26
N ARG A 160 0.28 11.09 4.25
CA ARG A 160 -0.91 11.88 3.88
C ARG A 160 -2.10 11.03 3.44
N ARG A 161 -1.84 9.90 2.77
CA ARG A 161 -2.88 8.95 2.35
C ARG A 161 -3.39 8.12 3.53
N ASN A 162 -2.47 7.64 4.36
CA ASN A 162 -2.77 6.69 5.43
C ASN A 162 -3.36 7.36 6.67
N CYS A 163 -3.00 8.62 6.95
CA CYS A 163 -3.58 9.39 8.06
C CYS A 163 -4.95 9.98 7.66
N SER A 164 -5.99 9.72 8.46
CA SER A 164 -7.33 10.30 8.26
C SER A 164 -7.40 11.76 8.70
N THR A 165 -6.71 12.11 9.78
CA THR A 165 -6.73 13.46 10.38
C THR A 165 -5.48 14.27 10.06
N GLU A 166 -5.62 15.59 10.03
CA GLU A 166 -4.49 16.50 9.83
C GLU A 166 -3.49 16.43 10.99
N THR A 167 -3.99 16.27 12.22
CA THR A 167 -3.18 16.16 13.43
C THR A 167 -2.32 14.89 13.43
N SER A 168 -2.89 13.73 13.06
CA SER A 168 -2.13 12.48 12.93
C SER A 168 -1.09 12.58 11.81
N PHE A 169 -1.45 13.18 10.67
CA PHE A 169 -0.50 13.43 9.58
C PHE A 169 0.68 14.30 10.03
N GLN A 170 0.44 15.40 10.74
CA GLN A 170 1.51 16.28 11.21
C GLN A 170 2.43 15.60 12.24
N ARG A 171 1.85 14.84 13.16
CA ARG A 171 2.60 14.01 14.13
C ARG A 171 3.53 13.05 13.40
N GLU A 172 3.00 12.37 12.38
CA GLU A 172 3.72 11.40 11.59
C GLU A 172 4.79 12.06 10.69
N ALA A 173 4.48 13.20 10.09
CA ALA A 173 5.42 13.98 9.31
C ALA A 173 6.61 14.48 10.16
N ASN A 174 6.37 14.84 11.42
CA ASN A 174 7.45 15.21 12.35
C ASN A 174 8.36 14.02 12.68
N LYS A 175 7.82 12.82 12.91
CA LYS A 175 8.61 11.59 13.08
C LYS A 175 9.47 11.32 11.85
N LEU A 176 8.88 11.36 10.65
CA LEU A 176 9.60 11.21 9.38
C LEU A 176 10.73 12.24 9.24
N ARG A 177 10.46 13.51 9.57
CA ARG A 177 11.46 14.58 9.50
C ARG A 177 12.68 14.28 10.39
N THR A 178 12.45 13.81 11.61
CA THR A 178 13.53 13.41 12.53
C THR A 178 14.34 12.26 11.96
N MET A 179 13.69 11.22 11.44
CA MET A 179 14.38 10.09 10.81
C MET A 179 15.21 10.49 9.59
N PHE A 180 14.71 11.38 8.73
CA PHE A 180 15.48 11.89 7.59
C PHE A 180 16.66 12.76 8.02
N LYS A 181 16.50 13.57 9.06
CA LYS A 181 17.62 14.37 9.62
C LYS A 181 18.74 13.47 10.12
N GLN A 182 18.40 12.37 10.82
CA GLN A 182 19.39 11.37 11.25
C GLN A 182 20.14 10.73 10.07
N LYS A 183 19.52 10.67 8.89
CA LYS A 183 20.12 10.19 7.63
C LYS A 183 20.84 11.28 6.82
N GLY A 184 21.04 12.47 7.40
CA GLY A 184 21.82 13.55 6.80
C GLY A 184 21.08 14.38 5.73
N TYR A 185 19.75 14.28 5.64
CA TYR A 185 19.02 15.04 4.61
C TYR A 185 19.00 16.54 4.90
N PRO A 186 19.27 17.40 3.89
CA PRO A 186 19.18 18.85 4.03
C PRO A 186 17.76 19.32 4.40
N ASN A 187 17.67 20.24 5.37
CA ASN A 187 16.39 20.80 5.83
C ASN A 187 15.55 21.42 4.69
N ARG A 188 16.20 22.04 3.70
CA ARG A 188 15.53 22.64 2.53
C ARG A 188 14.74 21.61 1.73
N ILE A 189 15.29 20.40 1.55
CA ILE A 189 14.64 19.31 0.81
C ILE A 189 13.44 18.80 1.60
N LEU A 190 13.61 18.57 2.90
CA LEU A 190 12.53 18.09 3.77
C LEU A 190 11.38 19.10 3.84
N LYS A 191 11.68 20.39 3.99
CA LYS A 191 10.65 21.45 4.01
C LYS A 191 9.87 21.50 2.70
N ARG A 192 10.57 21.47 1.56
CA ARG A 192 9.93 21.48 0.23
C ARG A 192 9.07 20.24 0.01
N ALA A 193 9.55 19.07 0.41
CA ALA A 193 8.80 17.82 0.31
C ALA A 193 7.53 17.83 1.16
N TYR A 194 7.64 18.29 2.42
CA TYR A 194 6.51 18.43 3.33
C TYR A 194 5.45 19.39 2.78
N GLN A 195 5.85 20.60 2.35
CA GLN A 195 4.93 21.59 1.78
C GLN A 195 4.18 21.05 0.57
N ARG A 196 4.88 20.34 -0.33
CA ARG A 196 4.24 19.71 -1.49
C ARG A 196 3.22 18.65 -1.08
N ALA A 197 3.52 17.85 -0.06
CA ALA A 197 2.58 16.82 0.42
C ALA A 197 1.37 17.44 1.13
N LEU A 198 1.55 18.54 1.85
CA LEU A 198 0.47 19.25 2.55
C LEU A 198 -0.58 19.81 1.57
N LEU A 199 -0.13 20.31 0.42
CA LEU A 199 -1.01 20.83 -0.64
C LEU A 199 -1.85 19.75 -1.32
N ILE A 200 -1.53 18.47 -1.12
CA ILE A 200 -2.23 17.37 -1.77
C ILE A 200 -3.39 16.93 -0.88
N ASN A 201 -4.59 17.04 -1.44
CA ASN A 201 -5.80 16.54 -0.83
C ASN A 201 -5.78 15.01 -0.74
N ARG A 202 -6.12 14.48 0.42
CA ARG A 202 -6.14 13.02 0.67
C ARG A 202 -7.04 12.30 -0.32
N SER A 203 -8.26 12.80 -0.51
CA SER A 203 -9.25 12.27 -1.45
C SER A 203 -8.69 12.13 -2.87
N GLU A 204 -7.99 13.16 -3.33
CA GLU A 204 -7.37 13.14 -4.66
C GLU A 204 -6.21 12.16 -4.77
N SER A 205 -5.44 12.00 -3.70
CA SER A 205 -4.33 11.06 -3.65
C SER A 205 -4.76 9.59 -3.54
N LEU A 206 -6.01 9.33 -3.13
CA LEU A 206 -6.59 7.99 -3.05
C LEU A 206 -7.23 7.54 -4.38
N ARG A 207 -7.45 8.45 -5.33
CA ARG A 207 -8.00 8.10 -6.64
C ARG A 207 -7.01 7.24 -7.43
N SER A 208 -7.51 6.25 -8.15
CA SER A 208 -6.69 5.46 -9.07
C SER A 208 -6.06 6.39 -10.11
N SER A 209 -4.80 6.12 -10.45
CA SER A 209 -4.10 6.91 -11.46
C SER A 209 -4.85 6.80 -12.79
N ARG A 210 -5.05 7.94 -13.47
CA ARG A 210 -5.59 7.93 -14.83
C ARG A 210 -4.68 7.05 -15.70
N PRO A 211 -5.23 6.25 -16.62
CA PRO A 211 -4.42 5.52 -17.58
C PRO A 211 -3.48 6.53 -18.25
N LYS A 212 -2.17 6.30 -18.14
CA LYS A 212 -1.19 7.11 -18.86
C LYS A 212 -1.46 6.89 -20.35
N SER A 213 -1.53 7.97 -21.12
CA SER A 213 -1.58 7.85 -22.57
C SER A 213 -0.39 7.00 -23.03
N GLU A 214 -0.64 6.00 -23.87
CA GLU A 214 0.40 5.20 -24.50
C GLU A 214 1.32 6.13 -25.30
N THR A 215 2.39 6.55 -24.67
CA THR A 215 3.52 7.19 -25.33
C THR A 215 4.57 6.11 -25.45
N LYS A 216 5.05 5.85 -26.67
CA LYS A 216 6.22 4.99 -26.89
C LYS A 216 7.40 5.62 -26.15
N ILE A 217 7.68 5.13 -24.95
CA ILE A 217 8.81 5.56 -24.12
C ILE A 217 9.81 4.42 -24.12
N THR A 218 10.99 4.65 -24.69
CA THR A 218 12.11 3.72 -24.55
C THR A 218 12.81 3.99 -23.24
N ARG A 219 12.81 3.00 -22.33
CA ARG A 219 13.56 3.08 -21.07
C ARG A 219 14.93 2.45 -21.21
N CYS A 220 15.96 3.21 -20.92
CA CYS A 220 17.31 2.70 -20.77
C CYS A 220 17.60 2.60 -19.27
N VAL A 221 17.65 1.37 -18.75
CA VAL A 221 17.91 1.11 -17.33
C VAL A 221 19.38 0.72 -17.17
N GLY A 222 20.13 1.50 -16.40
CA GLY A 222 21.53 1.21 -16.10
C GLY A 222 21.79 1.02 -14.62
N THR A 223 23.01 0.61 -14.29
CA THR A 223 23.49 0.59 -12.90
C THR A 223 24.01 1.96 -12.50
N TYR A 224 23.76 2.39 -11.26
CA TYR A 224 24.27 3.66 -10.77
C TYR A 224 25.81 3.68 -10.74
N ASP A 225 26.40 4.61 -11.50
CA ASP A 225 27.84 4.84 -11.61
C ASP A 225 28.15 6.35 -11.46
N LEU A 226 29.35 6.68 -11.01
CA LEU A 226 29.88 8.05 -10.90
C LEU A 226 29.89 8.78 -12.25
N TYR A 227 29.97 8.04 -13.35
CA TYR A 227 29.96 8.59 -14.71
C TYR A 227 28.57 8.58 -15.36
N TRP A 228 27.51 8.29 -14.61
CA TRP A 228 26.14 8.21 -15.15
C TRP A 228 25.70 9.47 -15.90
N ASP A 229 26.09 10.66 -15.42
CA ASP A 229 25.79 11.92 -16.11
C ASP A 229 26.48 12.01 -17.49
N LYS A 230 27.68 11.42 -17.65
CA LYS A 230 28.36 11.34 -18.95
C LYS A 230 27.66 10.35 -19.86
N VAL A 231 27.31 9.17 -19.34
CA VAL A 231 26.56 8.14 -20.07
C VAL A 231 25.23 8.70 -20.55
N GLN A 232 24.49 9.40 -19.69
CA GLN A 232 23.23 10.02 -20.03
C GLN A 232 23.40 11.05 -21.16
N LYS A 233 24.42 11.91 -21.09
CA LYS A 233 24.73 12.89 -22.15
C LYS A 233 25.04 12.21 -23.48
N ILE A 234 25.92 11.19 -23.46
CA ILE A 234 26.30 10.43 -24.66
C ILE A 234 25.06 9.77 -25.29
N MET A 235 24.23 9.11 -24.49
CA MET A 235 23.00 8.46 -24.95
C MET A 235 22.01 9.47 -25.54
N THR A 236 21.79 10.61 -24.88
CA THR A 236 20.89 11.65 -25.42
C THR A 236 21.43 12.31 -26.68
N HIS A 237 22.75 12.53 -26.76
CA HIS A 237 23.39 13.16 -27.92
C HIS A 237 23.36 12.26 -29.15
N ASN A 238 23.57 10.95 -28.95
CA ASN A 238 23.59 9.96 -30.02
C ASN A 238 22.21 9.31 -30.28
N TRP A 239 21.16 9.70 -29.54
CA TRP A 239 19.81 9.16 -29.74
C TRP A 239 19.28 9.30 -31.17
N PRO A 240 19.53 10.43 -31.90
CA PRO A 240 19.10 10.55 -33.29
C PRO A 240 19.68 9.47 -34.22
N ILE A 241 20.85 8.91 -33.90
CA ILE A 241 21.45 7.81 -34.68
C ILE A 241 20.55 6.58 -34.62
N LEU A 242 20.03 6.25 -33.44
CA LEU A 242 19.12 5.12 -33.25
C LEU A 242 17.75 5.37 -33.92
N GLN A 243 17.34 6.62 -34.05
CA GLN A 243 16.09 6.99 -34.75
C GLN A 243 16.19 6.90 -36.26
N HIS A 244 17.41 6.91 -36.82
CA HIS A 244 17.65 6.78 -38.25
C HIS A 244 17.98 5.34 -38.65
N ASP A 245 18.06 4.44 -37.67
CA ASP A 245 18.23 3.01 -37.89
C ASP A 245 16.91 2.37 -38.34
N ILE A 246 16.95 1.62 -39.45
CA ILE A 246 15.78 1.06 -40.12
C ILE A 246 15.05 0.03 -39.24
N ASP A 247 15.78 -0.71 -38.41
CA ASP A 247 15.22 -1.80 -37.59
C ASP A 247 14.71 -1.29 -36.23
N LEU A 248 15.33 -0.22 -35.71
CA LEU A 248 15.03 0.31 -34.38
C LEU A 248 14.03 1.46 -34.39
N ALA A 249 13.93 2.25 -35.47
CA ALA A 249 13.10 3.46 -35.52
C ALA A 249 11.63 3.21 -35.17
N ASP A 250 11.05 2.09 -35.61
CA ASP A 250 9.64 1.74 -35.33
C ASP A 250 9.39 1.36 -33.87
N ASN A 251 10.44 0.94 -33.16
CA ASN A 251 10.37 0.37 -31.81
C ASN A 251 10.80 1.35 -30.71
N ILE A 252 11.41 2.48 -31.07
CA ILE A 252 11.93 3.45 -30.10
C ILE A 252 11.11 4.74 -30.04
N GLY A 253 11.09 5.38 -28.86
CA GLY A 253 10.44 6.65 -28.63
C GLY A 253 11.27 7.85 -29.11
N ASN A 254 10.63 9.02 -29.13
CA ASN A 254 11.28 10.29 -29.54
C ASN A 254 12.48 10.66 -28.66
N PHE A 255 12.44 10.29 -27.38
CA PHE A 255 13.54 10.49 -26.44
C PHE A 255 13.64 9.30 -25.48
N PRO A 256 14.86 8.94 -25.03
CA PRO A 256 15.03 7.90 -24.07
C PRO A 256 14.69 8.41 -22.67
N GLN A 257 13.96 7.61 -21.91
CA GLN A 257 13.89 7.76 -20.46
C GLN A 257 15.06 6.96 -19.85
N ILE A 258 16.12 7.67 -19.49
CA ILE A 258 17.33 7.08 -18.91
C ILE A 258 17.18 7.09 -17.39
N THR A 259 17.19 5.91 -16.77
CA THR A 259 16.92 5.72 -15.32
C THR A 259 17.92 4.80 -14.66
#